data_AF-A0A2E4Y9X3-F1
#
_entry.id   AF-A0A2E4Y9X3-F1
#
_cell.length_a   1.000
_cell.length_b   1.000
_cell.length_c   1.000
_cell.angle_alpha   90.00
_cell.angle_beta   90.00
_cell.angle_gamma   90.00
#
_symmetry.space_group_name_H-M   'P 1'
#
loop_
_entity.id
_entity.type
_entity.pdbx_description
1 polymer ?
#
loop_
_entity_poly.entity_id
_entity_poly.type
_entity_poly.pdbx_seq_one_letter_code
_entity_poly.pdbx_strand_id
1 'polypeptide(L)'
;MSAHLAQVMRAGEARRSCEHTCALKLADLDDDLLRLITIAIGNGDAEAACRAVKNWCALNKRHRIMSQRGGDALWNGLTRRVFGEDKIGTVDPNNTQTNFYELSRFLIRQKAAARWLTARHPSGSTTASFMDDDLLLKFGEVLEYKDHNALITPISRTFLVRMLRKICVYPKSYPGKNEDLLALYSLDQLYGMLSSINEDEIDESLEFLRVLAHDFELHDDDDIDSRMGYDSDSIFFLQDLVRGAEQTSRNYRVEEILGIWSGLLSDEVINEDNDRINRMGKYARAMIAHGVDAYLLRRVMDSPNLRVRNLCGTILKYIGRALNDSLSMAMYDVDAGEADEPARMTLTWGMD
;
A
#
# COMPACT_ATOMS: atom_id res chain seq x y z
N MET A 1 14.11 -54.16 -26.12
CA MET A 1 14.42 -53.93 -24.69
C MET A 1 13.82 -52.58 -24.32
N SER A 2 12.81 -52.52 -23.45
CA SER A 2 12.04 -51.29 -23.22
C SER A 2 12.89 -50.24 -22.49
N ALA A 3 12.68 -48.96 -22.80
CA ALA A 3 13.34 -47.83 -22.14
C ALA A 3 13.23 -47.88 -20.60
N HIS A 4 12.16 -48.49 -20.11
CA HIS A 4 11.90 -48.74 -18.70
C HIS A 4 12.91 -49.71 -18.07
N LEU A 5 13.32 -50.77 -18.78
CA LEU A 5 14.30 -51.74 -18.28
C LEU A 5 15.71 -51.13 -18.19
N ALA A 6 16.07 -50.28 -19.15
CA ALA A 6 17.35 -49.56 -19.16
C ALA A 6 17.44 -48.47 -18.07
N GLN A 7 16.29 -47.96 -17.61
CA GLN A 7 16.18 -47.01 -16.52
C GLN A 7 16.26 -47.71 -15.15
N VAL A 8 15.65 -48.89 -15.03
CA VAL A 8 15.75 -49.76 -13.84
C VAL A 8 17.17 -50.29 -13.62
N MET A 9 17.90 -50.64 -14.68
CA MET A 9 19.30 -51.08 -14.54
C MET A 9 20.26 -49.96 -14.16
N ARG A 10 20.07 -48.75 -14.72
CA ARG A 10 20.85 -47.56 -14.33
C ARG A 10 20.58 -47.16 -12.87
N ALA A 11 19.34 -47.30 -12.39
CA ALA A 11 19.01 -47.15 -10.98
C ALA A 11 19.65 -48.23 -10.10
N GLY A 12 19.81 -49.46 -10.61
CA GLY A 12 20.49 -50.57 -9.93
C GLY A 12 22.02 -50.46 -9.85
N GLU A 13 22.65 -49.75 -10.79
CA GLU A 13 24.09 -49.45 -10.77
C GLU A 13 24.41 -48.22 -9.90
N ALA A 14 23.55 -47.18 -9.96
CA ALA A 14 23.63 -46.04 -9.03
C ALA A 14 23.42 -46.46 -7.56
N ARG A 15 22.57 -47.46 -7.32
CA ARG A 15 22.36 -48.09 -6.00
C ARG A 15 23.63 -48.73 -5.45
N ARG A 16 24.45 -49.38 -6.29
CA ARG A 16 25.69 -50.06 -5.86
C ARG A 16 26.86 -49.10 -5.64
N SER A 17 26.90 -47.97 -6.33
CA SER A 17 27.95 -46.96 -6.14
C SER A 17 27.75 -46.05 -4.92
N CYS A 18 26.55 -46.02 -4.32
CA CYS A 18 26.19 -45.10 -3.22
C CYS A 18 26.30 -45.67 -1.81
N GLU A 19 26.53 -46.98 -1.64
CA GLU A 19 26.60 -47.65 -0.33
C GLU A 19 27.92 -47.40 0.42
N HIS A 20 28.88 -46.64 -0.14
CA HIS A 20 30.24 -46.51 0.43
C HIS A 20 30.68 -45.12 0.89
N THR A 21 29.93 -44.04 0.65
CA THR A 21 30.46 -42.68 0.91
C THR A 21 29.66 -41.79 1.85
N CYS A 22 28.42 -42.12 2.24
CA CYS A 22 27.60 -41.33 3.18
C CYS A 22 27.54 -39.79 2.93
N ALA A 23 27.88 -39.33 1.72
CA ALA A 23 27.78 -37.96 1.29
C ALA A 23 26.87 -37.94 0.06
N LEU A 24 25.59 -37.63 0.28
CA LEU A 24 24.62 -37.44 -0.79
C LEU A 24 24.87 -36.09 -1.46
N LYS A 25 25.04 -36.08 -2.78
CA LYS A 25 25.10 -34.85 -3.56
C LYS A 25 23.68 -34.33 -3.77
N LEU A 26 23.43 -33.10 -3.36
CA LEU A 26 22.20 -32.32 -3.61
C LEU A 26 21.81 -32.16 -5.09
N ALA A 27 22.63 -32.69 -6.00
CA ALA A 27 22.34 -32.85 -7.43
C ALA A 27 21.21 -33.85 -7.70
N ASP A 28 20.92 -34.78 -6.77
CA ASP A 28 19.90 -35.83 -6.91
C ASP A 28 18.48 -35.40 -6.46
N LEU A 29 18.26 -34.10 -6.25
CA LEU A 29 16.94 -33.56 -5.96
C LEU A 29 16.05 -33.76 -7.19
N ASP A 30 14.96 -34.51 -7.00
CA ASP A 30 14.02 -34.87 -8.06
C ASP A 30 13.44 -33.60 -8.71
N ASP A 31 13.55 -33.49 -10.04
CA ASP A 31 12.98 -32.37 -10.80
C ASP A 31 11.45 -32.30 -10.58
N ASP A 32 10.79 -33.43 -10.30
CA ASP A 32 9.38 -33.46 -9.94
C ASP A 32 9.09 -32.79 -8.59
N LEU A 33 10.00 -32.93 -7.60
CA LEU A 33 9.86 -32.22 -6.31
C LEU A 33 10.02 -30.71 -6.50
N LEU A 34 11.03 -30.29 -7.27
CA LEU A 34 11.23 -28.87 -7.59
C LEU A 34 10.02 -28.30 -8.31
N ARG A 35 9.46 -29.04 -9.28
CA ARG A 35 8.24 -28.65 -9.98
C ARG A 35 7.05 -28.51 -9.02
N LEU A 36 6.86 -29.44 -8.09
CA LEU A 36 5.78 -29.35 -7.09
C LEU A 36 5.94 -28.13 -6.17
N ILE A 37 7.17 -27.83 -5.74
CA ILE A 37 7.48 -26.64 -4.94
C ILE A 37 7.19 -25.37 -5.74
N THR A 38 7.67 -25.29 -6.99
CA THR A 38 7.45 -24.12 -7.85
C THR A 38 5.97 -23.91 -8.18
N ILE A 39 5.20 -24.99 -8.38
CA ILE A 39 3.74 -24.93 -8.56
C ILE A 39 3.07 -24.42 -7.30
N ALA A 40 3.42 -24.95 -6.12
CA ALA A 40 2.84 -24.52 -4.85
C ALA A 40 3.10 -23.03 -4.59
N ILE A 41 4.33 -22.56 -4.80
CA ILE A 41 4.69 -21.15 -4.71
C ILE A 41 3.96 -20.33 -5.79
N GLY A 42 3.84 -20.84 -7.01
CA GLY A 42 3.10 -20.18 -8.10
C GLY A 42 1.60 -20.00 -7.81
N ASN A 43 1.04 -20.91 -7.02
CA ASN A 43 -0.35 -20.91 -6.54
C ASN A 43 -0.54 -20.16 -5.22
N GLY A 44 0.53 -19.61 -4.62
CA GLY A 44 0.44 -18.83 -3.38
C GLY A 44 0.38 -19.65 -2.09
N ASP A 45 0.75 -20.94 -2.10
CA ASP A 45 0.67 -21.81 -0.91
C ASP A 45 2.07 -22.28 -0.46
N ALA A 46 2.67 -21.51 0.46
CA ALA A 46 3.96 -21.85 1.08
C ALA A 46 3.87 -23.13 1.94
N GLU A 47 2.71 -23.40 2.56
CA GLU A 47 2.51 -24.62 3.32
C GLU A 47 2.45 -25.84 2.41
N ALA A 48 1.81 -25.76 1.24
CA ALA A 48 1.86 -26.81 0.23
C ALA A 48 3.29 -27.07 -0.25
N ALA A 49 4.13 -26.04 -0.42
CA ALA A 49 5.53 -26.23 -0.75
C ALA A 49 6.26 -27.03 0.34
N CYS A 50 6.09 -26.65 1.61
CA CYS A 50 6.63 -27.40 2.74
C CYS A 50 6.06 -28.82 2.87
N ARG A 51 4.76 -29.00 2.63
CA ARG A 51 4.09 -30.32 2.62
C ARG A 51 4.60 -31.20 1.49
N ALA A 52 4.85 -30.65 0.30
CA ALA A 52 5.41 -31.39 -0.83
C ALA A 52 6.79 -31.96 -0.48
N VAL A 53 7.65 -31.16 0.17
CA VAL A 53 8.96 -31.61 0.69
C VAL A 53 8.78 -32.73 1.71
N LYS A 54 7.91 -32.55 2.71
CA LYS A 54 7.65 -33.57 3.75
C LYS A 54 7.11 -34.87 3.16
N ASN A 55 6.16 -34.79 2.23
CA ASN A 55 5.55 -35.94 1.56
C ASN A 55 6.58 -36.69 0.70
N TRP A 56 7.41 -35.97 -0.06
CA TRP A 56 8.49 -36.57 -0.84
C TRP A 56 9.53 -37.28 0.05
N CYS A 57 9.91 -36.66 1.17
CA CYS A 57 10.78 -37.30 2.16
C CYS A 57 10.13 -38.53 2.81
N ALA A 58 8.82 -38.50 3.05
CA ALA A 58 8.09 -39.63 3.60
C ALA A 58 8.05 -40.82 2.63
N LEU A 59 7.95 -40.57 1.32
CA LEU A 59 7.90 -41.60 0.28
C LEU A 59 9.27 -42.18 -0.07
N ASN A 60 10.36 -41.44 0.15
CA ASN A 60 11.72 -41.88 -0.16
C ASN A 60 12.49 -42.36 1.09
N LYS A 61 12.68 -43.68 1.24
CA LYS A 61 13.39 -44.28 2.40
C LYS A 61 14.77 -43.64 2.70
N ARG A 62 15.52 -43.24 1.66
CA ARG A 62 16.84 -42.58 1.78
C ARG A 62 16.73 -41.15 2.34
N HIS A 63 15.69 -40.41 1.96
CA HIS A 63 15.47 -39.01 2.35
C HIS A 63 14.65 -38.87 3.63
N ARG A 64 13.90 -39.91 4.03
CA ARG A 64 13.24 -40.00 5.34
C ARG A 64 14.24 -39.87 6.49
N ILE A 65 15.41 -40.52 6.36
CA ILE A 65 16.49 -40.45 7.36
C ILE A 65 17.11 -39.03 7.40
N MET A 66 17.23 -38.35 6.25
CA MET A 66 17.68 -36.95 6.19
C MET A 66 16.71 -36.00 6.89
N SER A 67 15.41 -36.12 6.62
CA SER A 67 14.38 -35.30 7.29
C SER A 67 14.34 -35.53 8.81
N GLN A 68 14.76 -36.71 9.30
CA GLN A 68 14.71 -37.08 10.72
C GLN A 68 16.03 -36.84 11.47
N ARG A 69 17.19 -36.90 10.81
CA ARG A 69 18.52 -36.80 11.44
C ARG A 69 19.32 -35.54 11.06
N GLY A 70 18.89 -34.79 10.05
CA GLY A 70 19.61 -33.64 9.54
C GLY A 70 18.73 -32.71 8.72
N GLY A 71 17.51 -32.43 9.22
CA GLY A 71 16.53 -31.58 8.54
C GLY A 71 17.13 -30.27 8.01
N ASP A 72 18.12 -29.72 8.72
CA ASP A 72 18.85 -28.52 8.31
C ASP A 72 19.59 -28.63 6.99
N ALA A 73 20.24 -29.76 6.71
CA ALA A 73 20.94 -29.96 5.43
C ALA A 73 19.96 -30.03 4.24
N LEU A 74 18.78 -30.62 4.46
CA LEU A 74 17.72 -30.69 3.46
C LEU A 74 17.16 -29.30 3.15
N TRP A 75 16.73 -28.56 4.18
CA TRP A 75 16.11 -27.24 4.00
C TRP A 75 17.11 -26.18 3.55
N ASN A 76 18.36 -26.21 4.00
CA ASN A 76 19.42 -25.33 3.47
C ASN A 76 19.76 -25.67 2.02
N GLY A 77 19.76 -26.95 1.67
CA GLY A 77 19.96 -27.41 0.31
C GLY A 77 18.85 -26.95 -0.64
N LEU A 78 17.59 -27.07 -0.21
CA LEU A 78 16.42 -26.54 -0.93
C LEU A 78 16.45 -25.02 -1.02
N THR A 79 16.77 -24.33 0.07
CA THR A 79 16.90 -22.87 0.10
C THR A 79 17.93 -22.40 -0.92
N ARG A 80 19.12 -23.00 -0.92
CA ARG A 80 20.19 -22.72 -1.90
C ARG A 80 19.69 -22.87 -3.33
N ARG A 81 18.93 -23.92 -3.61
CA ARG A 81 18.52 -24.28 -4.97
C ARG A 81 17.33 -23.47 -5.48
N VAL A 82 16.41 -23.07 -4.60
CA VAL A 82 15.20 -22.31 -4.97
C VAL A 82 15.42 -20.79 -4.90
N PHE A 83 16.19 -20.31 -3.91
CA PHE A 83 16.34 -18.89 -3.63
C PHE A 83 17.77 -18.36 -3.78
N GLY A 84 18.78 -19.23 -3.86
CA GLY A 84 20.19 -18.85 -3.93
C GLY A 84 20.97 -19.14 -2.64
N GLU A 85 22.30 -19.24 -2.76
CA GLU A 85 23.19 -19.56 -1.64
C GLU A 85 23.24 -18.46 -0.57
N ASP A 86 23.03 -17.22 -0.97
CA ASP A 86 23.00 -16.05 -0.10
C ASP A 86 21.75 -15.99 0.79
N LYS A 87 20.75 -16.85 0.57
CA LYS A 87 19.47 -16.87 1.32
C LYS A 87 19.42 -17.88 2.46
N ILE A 88 20.51 -18.60 2.71
CA ILE A 88 20.56 -19.58 3.80
C ILE A 88 20.64 -18.84 5.15
N GLY A 89 19.64 -19.08 6.01
CA GLY A 89 19.61 -18.54 7.38
C GLY A 89 19.38 -17.02 7.46
N THR A 90 18.91 -16.39 6.38
CA THR A 90 18.69 -14.93 6.33
C THR A 90 17.47 -14.47 7.12
N VAL A 91 16.44 -15.31 7.22
CA VAL A 91 15.19 -14.98 7.92
C VAL A 91 15.16 -15.59 9.32
N ASP A 92 15.55 -16.86 9.42
CA ASP A 92 15.73 -17.55 10.69
C ASP A 92 17.01 -18.41 10.63
N PRO A 93 18.12 -17.97 11.25
CA PRO A 93 19.37 -18.71 11.22
C PRO A 93 19.33 -19.98 12.07
N ASN A 94 18.38 -20.10 12.99
CA ASN A 94 18.28 -21.22 13.94
C ASN A 94 17.27 -22.28 13.48
N ASN A 95 16.42 -21.97 12.51
CA ASN A 95 15.44 -22.90 11.97
C ASN A 95 15.37 -22.83 10.44
N THR A 96 16.07 -23.76 9.80
CA THR A 96 16.20 -23.86 8.34
C THR A 96 14.87 -24.10 7.61
N GLN A 97 13.93 -24.82 8.24
CA GLN A 97 12.59 -25.03 7.70
C GLN A 97 11.79 -23.73 7.74
N THR A 98 11.84 -23.00 8.86
CA THR A 98 11.22 -21.68 8.97
C THR A 98 11.82 -20.71 7.97
N ASN A 99 13.15 -20.72 7.81
CA ASN A 99 13.83 -19.91 6.80
C ASN A 99 13.30 -20.18 5.38
N PHE A 100 13.19 -21.46 4.98
CA PHE A 100 12.64 -21.82 3.68
C PHE A 100 11.17 -21.40 3.52
N TYR A 101 10.37 -21.61 4.56
CA TYR A 101 8.95 -21.24 4.57
C TYR A 101 8.75 -19.73 4.42
N GLU A 102 9.46 -18.92 5.20
CA GLU A 102 9.34 -17.46 5.13
C GLU A 102 9.87 -16.91 3.80
N LEU A 103 10.96 -17.46 3.26
CA LEU A 103 11.42 -17.10 1.90
C LEU A 103 10.38 -17.44 0.83
N SER A 104 9.68 -18.57 0.99
CA SER A 104 8.57 -18.93 0.10
C SER A 104 7.42 -17.93 0.20
N ARG A 105 7.05 -17.50 1.42
CA ARG A 105 6.05 -16.46 1.65
C ARG A 105 6.46 -15.11 1.06
N PHE A 106 7.70 -14.69 1.24
CA PHE A 106 8.21 -13.45 0.64
C PHE A 106 8.08 -13.45 -0.88
N LEU A 107 8.46 -14.55 -1.53
CA LEU A 107 8.32 -14.67 -2.98
C LEU A 107 6.85 -14.69 -3.43
N ILE A 108 5.96 -15.33 -2.65
CA ILE A 108 4.51 -15.32 -2.91
C ILE A 108 3.96 -13.89 -2.83
N ARG A 109 4.28 -13.16 -1.76
CA ARG A 109 3.87 -11.77 -1.54
C ARG A 109 4.31 -10.85 -2.68
N GLN A 110 5.59 -10.92 -3.06
CA GLN A 110 6.12 -10.11 -4.17
C GLN A 110 5.41 -10.44 -5.49
N LYS A 111 5.18 -11.72 -5.79
CA LYS A 111 4.44 -12.13 -7.00
C LYS A 111 2.98 -11.68 -6.97
N ALA A 112 2.33 -11.75 -5.82
CA ALA A 112 0.95 -11.29 -5.65
C ALA A 112 0.86 -9.77 -5.88
N ALA A 113 1.74 -9.00 -5.25
CA ALA A 113 1.85 -7.56 -5.44
C ALA A 113 2.12 -7.18 -6.90
N ALA A 114 3.10 -7.80 -7.53
CA ALA A 114 3.45 -7.54 -8.93
C ALA A 114 2.27 -7.83 -9.87
N ARG A 115 1.55 -8.94 -9.67
CA ARG A 115 0.35 -9.28 -10.45
C ARG A 115 -0.77 -8.26 -10.22
N TRP A 116 -1.02 -7.87 -8.98
CA TRP A 116 -2.07 -6.92 -8.63
C TRP A 116 -1.81 -5.53 -9.24
N LEU A 117 -0.58 -5.02 -9.11
CA LEU A 117 -0.17 -3.74 -9.70
C LEU A 117 -0.20 -3.77 -11.23
N THR A 118 0.29 -4.86 -11.85
CA THR A 118 0.24 -5.02 -13.33
C THR A 118 -1.20 -5.05 -13.85
N ALA A 119 -2.13 -5.67 -13.11
CA ALA A 119 -3.53 -5.71 -13.50
C ALA A 119 -4.22 -4.34 -13.41
N ARG A 120 -3.78 -3.49 -12.48
CA ARG A 120 -4.32 -2.13 -12.31
C ARG A 120 -3.78 -1.12 -13.31
N HIS A 121 -2.54 -1.33 -13.77
CA HIS A 121 -1.86 -0.42 -14.71
C HIS A 121 -1.56 -1.13 -16.05
N PRO A 122 -2.58 -1.55 -16.83
CA PRO A 122 -2.41 -2.40 -18.01
C PRO A 122 -1.77 -1.69 -19.21
N SER A 123 -1.91 -0.36 -19.28
CA SER A 123 -1.49 0.50 -20.42
C SER A 123 -0.10 1.13 -20.24
N GLY A 124 0.52 1.02 -19.06
CA GLY A 124 1.73 1.74 -18.72
C GLY A 124 3.04 0.99 -19.03
N SER A 125 4.05 1.77 -19.44
CA SER A 125 5.49 1.47 -19.35
C SER A 125 5.97 1.14 -17.90
N THR A 126 5.06 1.12 -16.92
CA THR A 126 5.23 0.88 -15.49
C THR A 126 5.56 -0.57 -15.12
N THR A 127 5.49 -1.52 -16.05
CA THR A 127 6.07 -2.86 -15.83
C THR A 127 7.56 -2.82 -15.48
N ALA A 128 8.27 -1.73 -15.81
CA ALA A 128 9.67 -1.51 -15.44
C ALA A 128 9.88 -0.80 -14.09
N SER A 129 8.87 -0.16 -13.48
CA SER A 129 9.02 0.65 -12.26
C SER A 129 8.84 -0.16 -10.96
N PHE A 130 8.20 -1.32 -11.01
CA PHE A 130 7.97 -2.15 -9.82
C PHE A 130 9.13 -3.09 -9.46
N MET A 131 10.35 -2.81 -9.94
CA MET A 131 11.56 -3.58 -9.59
C MET A 131 12.06 -3.35 -8.16
N ASP A 132 11.30 -2.63 -7.33
CA ASP A 132 11.62 -2.47 -5.92
C ASP A 132 11.02 -3.63 -5.10
N ASP A 133 11.87 -4.61 -4.82
CA ASP A 133 11.54 -5.79 -4.03
C ASP A 133 10.96 -5.46 -2.64
N ASP A 134 11.35 -4.34 -2.01
CA ASP A 134 10.84 -3.95 -0.70
C ASP A 134 9.45 -3.31 -0.80
N LEU A 135 9.19 -2.51 -1.85
CA LEU A 135 7.84 -1.98 -2.11
C LEU A 135 6.86 -3.12 -2.43
N LEU A 136 7.26 -4.04 -3.32
CA LEU A 136 6.46 -5.23 -3.64
C LEU A 136 6.19 -6.08 -2.41
N LEU A 137 7.15 -6.21 -1.51
CA LEU A 137 6.96 -6.94 -0.27
C LEU A 137 5.89 -6.26 0.61
N LYS A 138 5.95 -4.93 0.80
CA LYS A 138 4.94 -4.20 1.61
C LYS A 138 3.54 -4.33 1.01
N PHE A 139 3.40 -4.21 -0.31
CA PHE A 139 2.13 -4.46 -0.99
C PHE A 139 1.63 -5.89 -0.79
N GLY A 140 2.52 -6.88 -0.95
CA GLY A 140 2.16 -8.27 -0.79
C GLY A 140 1.74 -8.62 0.64
N GLU A 141 2.36 -7.99 1.65
CA GLU A 141 1.93 -8.10 3.04
C GLU A 141 0.51 -7.54 3.24
N VAL A 142 0.19 -6.39 2.64
CA VAL A 142 -1.15 -5.79 2.72
C VAL A 142 -2.19 -6.68 2.05
N LEU A 143 -1.89 -7.20 0.86
CA LEU A 143 -2.79 -8.10 0.12
C LEU A 143 -3.05 -9.38 0.91
N GLU A 144 -1.99 -10.03 1.41
CA GLU A 144 -2.14 -11.22 2.25
C GLU A 144 -2.97 -10.90 3.51
N TYR A 145 -2.72 -9.76 4.17
CA TYR A 145 -3.48 -9.37 5.35
C TYR A 145 -4.97 -9.17 5.04
N LYS A 146 -5.28 -8.51 3.90
CA LYS A 146 -6.65 -8.24 3.45
C LYS A 146 -7.42 -9.54 3.18
N ASP A 147 -6.78 -10.54 2.56
CA ASP A 147 -7.37 -11.85 2.28
C ASP A 147 -7.71 -12.64 3.56
N HIS A 148 -7.07 -12.35 4.69
CA HIS A 148 -7.33 -12.98 5.98
C HIS A 148 -8.34 -12.20 6.86
N ASN A 149 -9.29 -11.48 6.23
CA ASN A 149 -10.37 -10.73 6.88
C ASN A 149 -9.94 -9.52 7.74
N ALA A 150 -8.99 -8.72 7.25
CA ALA A 150 -8.50 -7.49 7.89
C ALA A 150 -9.58 -6.45 8.32
N LEU A 151 -10.80 -6.54 7.81
CA LEU A 151 -11.82 -5.49 7.96
C LEU A 151 -12.82 -5.74 9.11
N ILE A 152 -12.74 -6.87 9.79
CA ILE A 152 -13.76 -7.30 10.77
C ILE A 152 -13.72 -6.47 12.05
N THR A 153 -12.53 -6.21 12.59
CA THR A 153 -12.38 -5.61 13.92
C THR A 153 -11.72 -4.24 13.86
N PRO A 154 -11.94 -3.37 14.86
CA PRO A 154 -11.20 -2.12 14.99
C PRO A 154 -9.68 -2.32 14.94
N ILE A 155 -9.17 -3.30 15.68
CA ILE A 155 -7.74 -3.61 15.75
C ILE A 155 -7.18 -3.99 14.37
N SER A 156 -7.92 -4.79 13.61
CA SER A 156 -7.48 -5.23 12.30
C SER A 156 -7.50 -4.10 11.26
N ARG A 157 -8.50 -3.21 11.32
CA ARG A 157 -8.55 -2.01 10.44
C ARG A 157 -7.42 -1.04 10.76
N THR A 158 -7.18 -0.74 12.03
CA THR A 158 -6.03 0.06 12.47
C THR A 158 -4.71 -0.56 11.99
N PHE A 159 -4.54 -1.87 12.12
CA PHE A 159 -3.32 -2.53 11.66
C PHE A 159 -3.14 -2.43 10.14
N LEU A 160 -4.21 -2.61 9.37
CA LEU A 160 -4.19 -2.43 7.91
C LEU A 160 -3.78 -1.00 7.52
N VAL A 161 -4.35 0.02 8.17
CA VAL A 161 -4.00 1.42 7.90
C VAL A 161 -2.53 1.71 8.21
N ARG A 162 -1.98 1.15 9.30
CA ARG A 162 -0.53 1.24 9.60
C ARG A 162 0.33 0.61 8.51
N MET A 163 -0.10 -0.51 7.92
CA MET A 163 0.64 -1.14 6.82
C MET A 163 0.61 -0.26 5.57
N LEU A 164 -0.54 0.31 5.24
CA LEU A 164 -0.70 1.24 4.11
C LEU A 164 0.14 2.51 4.29
N ARG A 165 0.21 3.05 5.51
CA ARG A 165 1.06 4.22 5.80
C ARG A 165 2.53 3.95 5.52
N LYS A 166 3.04 2.73 5.78
CA LYS A 166 4.43 2.35 5.45
C LYS A 166 4.72 2.37 3.94
N ILE A 167 3.70 2.12 3.12
CA ILE A 167 3.80 2.27 1.66
C ILE A 167 3.72 3.76 1.30
N CYS A 168 2.86 4.51 1.98
CA CYS A 168 2.67 5.94 1.74
C CYS A 168 3.93 6.78 2.06
N VAL A 169 4.67 6.46 3.12
CA VAL A 169 5.94 7.16 3.43
C VAL A 169 7.17 6.53 2.75
N TYR A 170 6.96 5.63 1.78
CA TYR A 170 8.06 4.97 1.10
C TYR A 170 8.91 5.99 0.30
N PRO A 171 10.25 6.01 0.43
CA PRO A 171 11.09 7.08 -0.12
C PRO A 171 11.02 7.25 -1.64
N LYS A 172 10.65 6.18 -2.36
CA LYS A 172 10.49 6.22 -3.81
C LYS A 172 9.00 6.38 -4.14
N SER A 173 8.64 7.56 -4.62
CA SER A 173 7.31 7.78 -5.19
C SER A 173 7.20 7.07 -6.55
N TYR A 174 5.97 6.71 -6.91
CA TYR A 174 5.63 6.20 -8.23
C TYR A 174 4.24 6.73 -8.64
N PRO A 175 3.99 6.93 -9.95
CA PRO A 175 2.69 7.39 -10.44
C PRO A 175 1.55 6.45 -10.03
N GLY A 176 0.39 7.00 -9.65
CA GLY A 176 -0.78 6.21 -9.23
C GLY A 176 -0.72 5.64 -7.81
N LYS A 177 0.28 6.00 -7.00
CA LYS A 177 0.46 5.48 -5.63
C LYS A 177 -0.76 5.70 -4.73
N ASN A 178 -1.36 6.89 -4.74
CA ASN A 178 -2.54 7.16 -3.91
C ASN A 178 -3.75 6.36 -4.36
N GLU A 179 -3.96 6.21 -5.67
CA GLU A 179 -5.04 5.39 -6.22
C GLU A 179 -4.89 3.93 -5.81
N ASP A 180 -3.66 3.40 -5.84
CA ASP A 180 -3.37 2.04 -5.40
C ASP A 180 -3.61 1.86 -3.90
N LEU A 181 -3.24 2.84 -3.07
CA LEU A 181 -3.54 2.83 -1.64
C LEU A 181 -5.05 2.87 -1.38
N LEU A 182 -5.80 3.69 -2.10
CA LEU A 182 -7.25 3.84 -1.96
C LEU A 182 -8.03 2.64 -2.49
N ALA A 183 -7.49 1.93 -3.49
CA ALA A 183 -8.03 0.65 -3.94
C ALA A 183 -7.87 -0.45 -2.89
N LEU A 184 -6.83 -0.36 -2.05
CA LEU A 184 -6.62 -1.27 -0.94
C LEU A 184 -7.51 -0.94 0.26
N TYR A 185 -7.73 0.34 0.54
CA TYR A 185 -8.63 0.80 1.60
C TYR A 185 -9.27 2.15 1.24
N SER A 186 -10.56 2.12 0.97
CA SER A 186 -11.30 3.25 0.41
C SER A 186 -11.45 4.42 1.37
N LEU A 187 -11.70 5.60 0.80
CA LEU A 187 -11.92 6.83 1.57
C LEU A 187 -13.14 6.71 2.49
N ASP A 188 -14.24 6.11 2.04
CA ASP A 188 -15.44 5.83 2.85
C ASP A 188 -15.10 4.97 4.08
N GLN A 189 -14.21 3.99 3.93
CA GLN A 189 -13.75 3.16 5.04
C GLN A 189 -12.89 3.96 6.04
N LEU A 190 -12.12 4.94 5.58
CA LEU A 190 -11.36 5.85 6.46
C LEU A 190 -12.28 6.80 7.22
N TYR A 191 -13.26 7.42 6.56
CA TYR A 191 -14.27 8.24 7.25
C TYR A 191 -15.14 7.42 8.19
N GLY A 192 -15.43 6.16 7.86
CA GLY A 192 -16.07 5.21 8.76
C GLY A 192 -15.25 4.98 10.05
N MET A 193 -13.92 4.90 9.95
CA MET A 193 -13.02 4.79 11.12
C MET A 193 -13.02 6.06 11.99
N LEU A 194 -13.11 7.24 11.38
CA LEU A 194 -13.20 8.50 12.11
C LEU A 194 -14.48 8.64 12.95
N SER A 195 -15.53 7.89 12.60
CA SER A 195 -16.80 7.82 13.34
C SER A 195 -16.79 6.72 14.42
N SER A 196 -15.67 6.01 14.59
CA SER A 196 -15.55 4.92 15.56
C SER A 196 -15.50 5.43 16.99
N ILE A 197 -15.93 4.58 17.93
CA ILE A 197 -15.72 4.79 19.37
C ILE A 197 -14.26 4.47 19.74
N ASN A 198 -13.56 3.68 18.92
CA ASN A 198 -12.17 3.35 19.15
C ASN A 198 -11.27 4.52 18.74
N GLU A 199 -10.62 5.12 19.73
CA GLU A 199 -9.73 6.27 19.56
C GLU A 199 -8.53 5.96 18.65
N ASP A 200 -8.03 4.72 18.68
CA ASP A 200 -6.93 4.29 17.82
C ASP A 200 -7.36 4.24 16.34
N GLU A 201 -8.63 3.95 16.05
CA GLU A 201 -9.13 4.01 14.68
C GLU A 201 -9.18 5.46 14.17
N ILE A 202 -9.60 6.39 15.02
CA ILE A 202 -9.64 7.81 14.69
C ILE A 202 -8.22 8.34 14.44
N ASP A 203 -7.28 8.09 15.36
CA ASP A 203 -5.92 8.61 15.26
C ASP A 203 -5.20 8.09 14.01
N GLU A 204 -5.34 6.80 13.73
CA GLU A 204 -4.64 6.17 12.61
C GLU A 204 -5.26 6.54 11.25
N SER A 205 -6.58 6.73 11.19
CA SER A 205 -7.24 7.23 9.99
C SER A 205 -6.90 8.71 9.73
N LEU A 206 -6.84 9.56 10.76
CA LEU A 206 -6.39 10.95 10.63
C LEU A 206 -4.95 11.04 10.12
N GLU A 207 -4.03 10.27 10.70
CA GLU A 207 -2.64 10.26 10.27
C GLU A 207 -2.52 9.82 8.81
N PHE A 208 -3.26 8.77 8.40
CA PHE A 208 -3.23 8.30 7.03
C PHE A 208 -3.84 9.29 6.03
N LEU A 209 -4.99 9.88 6.35
CA LEU A 209 -5.62 10.93 5.54
C LEU A 209 -4.71 12.13 5.35
N ARG A 210 -3.95 12.52 6.38
CA ARG A 210 -2.99 13.61 6.27
C ARG A 210 -1.87 13.30 5.28
N VAL A 211 -1.33 12.09 5.30
CA VAL A 211 -0.27 11.73 4.33
C VAL A 211 -0.83 11.74 2.91
N LEU A 212 -2.04 11.19 2.70
CA LEU A 212 -2.72 11.22 1.41
C LEU A 212 -2.99 12.66 0.91
N ALA A 213 -3.37 13.56 1.81
CA ALA A 213 -3.61 14.97 1.48
C ALA A 213 -2.34 15.71 1.03
N HIS A 214 -1.16 15.33 1.53
CA HIS A 214 0.11 15.95 1.19
C HIS A 214 0.78 15.37 -0.06
N ASP A 215 0.60 14.07 -0.32
CA ASP A 215 1.24 13.36 -1.45
C ASP A 215 0.35 13.34 -2.71
N PHE A 216 -0.63 14.24 -2.81
CA PHE A 216 -1.65 14.17 -3.84
C PHE A 216 -1.17 14.66 -5.22
N GLU A 217 -0.81 13.71 -6.08
CA GLU A 217 -0.65 13.89 -7.53
C GLU A 217 -1.99 13.56 -8.22
N LEU A 218 -2.48 14.49 -9.06
CA LEU A 218 -3.62 14.26 -9.95
C LEU A 218 -3.07 13.81 -11.30
N HIS A 219 -3.62 12.72 -11.85
CA HIS A 219 -3.37 12.33 -13.23
C HIS A 219 -4.59 12.68 -14.09
N ASP A 220 -4.35 13.20 -15.29
CA ASP A 220 -5.34 13.85 -16.17
C ASP A 220 -6.42 12.90 -16.73
N ASP A 221 -6.24 11.58 -16.63
CA ASP A 221 -7.00 10.62 -17.44
C ASP A 221 -7.96 9.70 -16.67
N ASP A 222 -8.05 9.78 -15.35
CA ASP A 222 -8.85 8.82 -14.58
C ASP A 222 -10.15 9.40 -14.00
N ASP A 223 -11.27 8.89 -14.55
CA ASP A 223 -12.63 8.86 -13.99
C ASP A 223 -12.70 8.15 -12.61
N ILE A 224 -11.56 7.89 -11.95
CA ILE A 224 -11.48 7.46 -10.55
C ILE A 224 -11.85 8.65 -9.68
N ASP A 225 -13.16 8.88 -9.61
CA ASP A 225 -13.91 9.55 -8.55
C ASP A 225 -13.06 10.48 -7.67
N SER A 226 -12.76 11.64 -8.24
CA SER A 226 -12.08 12.83 -7.71
C SER A 226 -12.59 13.40 -6.37
N ARG A 227 -13.32 12.61 -5.56
CA ARG A 227 -13.85 12.94 -4.23
C ARG A 227 -12.80 12.87 -3.11
N MET A 228 -11.56 13.20 -3.42
CA MET A 228 -10.44 13.14 -2.47
C MET A 228 -10.58 14.23 -1.41
N GLY A 229 -11.39 14.03 -0.36
CA GLY A 229 -11.50 14.93 0.81
C GLY A 229 -11.89 16.39 0.52
N TYR A 230 -12.08 16.75 -0.76
CA TYR A 230 -12.47 18.07 -1.25
C TYR A 230 -13.98 18.29 -1.22
N ASP A 231 -14.75 17.27 -0.83
CA ASP A 231 -16.19 17.37 -0.72
C ASP A 231 -16.60 18.13 0.55
N SER A 232 -17.79 18.72 0.47
CA SER A 232 -18.38 19.53 1.53
C SER A 232 -18.60 18.73 2.82
N ASP A 233 -18.96 17.45 2.70
CA ASP A 233 -19.30 16.60 3.85
C ASP A 233 -18.04 16.27 4.65
N SER A 234 -16.92 16.01 3.97
CA SER A 234 -15.59 15.84 4.56
C SER A 234 -15.14 17.07 5.34
N ILE A 235 -15.35 18.29 4.83
CA ILE A 235 -15.04 19.53 5.55
C ILE A 235 -15.84 19.62 6.83
N PHE A 236 -17.16 19.46 6.72
CA PHE A 236 -18.08 19.56 7.85
C PHE A 236 -17.72 18.55 8.94
N PHE A 237 -17.52 17.29 8.55
CA PHE A 237 -17.19 16.20 9.44
C PHE A 237 -15.83 16.41 10.16
N LEU A 238 -14.80 16.85 9.43
CA LEU A 238 -13.50 17.21 10.02
C LEU A 238 -13.61 18.40 10.97
N GLN A 239 -14.45 19.39 10.65
CA GLN A 239 -14.68 20.54 11.53
C GLN A 239 -15.34 20.13 12.85
N ASP A 240 -16.31 19.23 12.82
CA ASP A 240 -16.95 18.70 14.02
C ASP A 240 -15.98 17.87 14.87
N LEU A 241 -15.12 17.08 14.23
CA LEU A 241 -14.05 16.34 14.91
C LEU A 241 -13.05 17.28 15.60
N VAL A 242 -12.64 18.37 14.95
CA VAL A 242 -11.77 19.39 15.56
C VAL A 242 -12.42 19.98 16.81
N ARG A 243 -13.69 20.39 16.73
CA ARG A 243 -14.43 20.95 17.88
C ARG A 243 -14.51 19.96 19.03
N GLY A 244 -14.75 18.67 18.75
CA GLY A 244 -14.74 17.61 19.77
C GLY A 244 -13.36 17.35 20.37
N ALA A 245 -12.30 17.35 19.55
CA ALA A 245 -10.92 17.16 19.99
C ALA A 245 -10.46 18.29 20.93
N GLU A 246 -10.92 19.52 20.69
CA GLU A 246 -10.60 20.67 21.54
C GLU A 246 -11.26 20.59 22.91
N GLN A 247 -12.51 20.12 22.98
CA GLN A 247 -13.20 19.88 24.25
C GLN A 247 -12.47 18.84 25.11
N THR A 248 -11.79 17.89 24.47
CA THR A 248 -11.01 16.84 25.13
C THR A 248 -9.52 17.18 25.27
N SER A 249 -9.09 18.41 24.93
CA SER A 249 -7.70 18.88 24.96
C SER A 249 -6.71 18.03 24.14
N ARG A 250 -7.17 17.37 23.08
CA ARG A 250 -6.34 16.53 22.19
C ARG A 250 -5.74 17.35 21.06
N ASN A 251 -4.69 18.12 21.38
CA ASN A 251 -4.00 18.97 20.41
C ASN A 251 -3.46 18.21 19.19
N TYR A 252 -3.08 16.94 19.36
CA TYR A 252 -2.62 16.09 18.26
C TYR A 252 -3.66 15.99 17.12
N ARG A 253 -4.92 15.66 17.42
CA ARG A 253 -5.97 15.55 16.39
C ARG A 253 -6.25 16.86 15.68
N VAL A 254 -6.22 17.96 16.43
CA VAL A 254 -6.35 19.30 15.84
C VAL A 254 -5.21 19.53 14.84
N GLU A 255 -3.98 19.19 15.21
CA GLU A 255 -2.82 19.31 14.31
C GLU A 255 -2.94 18.40 13.07
N GLU A 256 -3.43 17.16 13.23
CA GLU A 256 -3.64 16.25 12.10
C GLU A 256 -4.71 16.76 11.13
N ILE A 257 -5.85 17.24 11.64
CA ILE A 257 -6.94 17.77 10.80
C ILE A 257 -6.52 19.06 10.10
N LEU A 258 -5.83 19.97 10.80
CA LEU A 258 -5.23 21.15 10.16
C LEU A 258 -4.19 20.74 9.11
N GLY A 259 -3.45 19.66 9.34
CA GLY A 259 -2.54 19.06 8.37
C GLY A 259 -3.25 18.58 7.11
N ILE A 260 -4.40 17.89 7.25
CA ILE A 260 -5.23 17.46 6.11
C ILE A 260 -5.68 18.67 5.29
N TRP A 261 -6.27 19.69 5.93
CA TRP A 261 -6.72 20.89 5.23
C TRP A 261 -5.57 21.65 4.56
N SER A 262 -4.42 21.72 5.23
CA SER A 262 -3.22 22.33 4.67
C SER A 262 -2.67 21.54 3.48
N GLY A 263 -2.69 20.21 3.51
CA GLY A 263 -2.21 19.36 2.42
C GLY A 263 -3.04 19.53 1.16
N LEU A 264 -4.38 19.44 1.30
CA LEU A 264 -5.35 19.64 0.21
C LEU A 264 -5.27 21.04 -0.41
N LEU A 265 -4.81 22.04 0.34
CA LEU A 265 -4.67 23.41 -0.14
C LEU A 265 -3.23 23.80 -0.53
N SER A 266 -2.26 22.89 -0.43
CA SER A 266 -0.83 23.23 -0.54
C SER A 266 -0.35 23.49 -1.98
N ASP A 267 0.66 24.36 -2.07
CA ASP A 267 1.17 24.97 -3.30
C ASP A 267 2.15 24.13 -4.12
N GLU A 268 2.69 23.03 -3.57
CA GLU A 268 3.86 22.33 -4.16
C GLU A 268 3.60 21.72 -5.56
N VAL A 269 2.34 21.73 -6.03
CA VAL A 269 1.91 21.14 -7.31
C VAL A 269 1.12 22.14 -8.18
N ILE A 270 1.13 23.44 -7.87
CA ILE A 270 0.24 24.42 -8.54
C ILE A 270 0.58 24.72 -10.00
N ASN A 271 1.75 24.36 -10.49
CA ASN A 271 2.26 25.09 -11.65
C ASN A 271 1.58 24.81 -13.00
N GLU A 272 0.78 23.76 -13.22
CA GLU A 272 0.36 23.42 -14.60
C GLU A 272 -1.06 22.82 -14.82
N ASP A 273 -1.92 22.63 -13.80
CA ASP A 273 -3.25 21.97 -13.95
C ASP A 273 -4.45 22.88 -13.58
N ASN A 274 -5.23 23.28 -14.59
CA ASN A 274 -6.46 24.09 -14.46
C ASN A 274 -7.55 23.39 -13.62
N ASP A 275 -7.69 22.07 -13.71
CA ASP A 275 -8.71 21.33 -12.97
C ASP A 275 -8.40 21.29 -11.48
N ARG A 276 -7.11 21.22 -11.11
CA ARG A 276 -6.68 21.35 -9.72
C ARG A 276 -6.98 22.73 -9.15
N ILE A 277 -6.70 23.80 -9.89
CA ILE A 277 -7.00 25.19 -9.47
C ILE A 277 -8.51 25.34 -9.18
N ASN A 278 -9.36 24.80 -10.06
CA ASN A 278 -10.82 24.78 -9.86
C ASN A 278 -11.25 24.03 -8.62
N ARG A 279 -10.72 22.82 -8.41
CA ARG A 279 -11.03 21.98 -7.24
C ARG A 279 -10.62 22.66 -5.94
N MET A 280 -9.43 23.24 -5.88
CA MET A 280 -8.95 24.00 -4.72
C MET A 280 -9.83 25.23 -4.46
N GLY A 281 -10.20 25.99 -5.50
CA GLY A 281 -11.12 27.12 -5.37
C GLY A 281 -12.49 26.71 -4.85
N LYS A 282 -13.06 25.60 -5.36
CA LYS A 282 -14.33 25.03 -4.88
C LYS A 282 -14.23 24.62 -3.41
N TYR A 283 -13.14 23.95 -3.05
CA TYR A 283 -12.88 23.53 -1.67
C TYR A 283 -12.73 24.72 -0.72
N ALA A 284 -11.95 25.74 -1.10
CA ALA A 284 -11.79 26.97 -0.33
C ALA A 284 -13.13 27.69 -0.11
N ARG A 285 -14.00 27.75 -1.12
CA ARG A 285 -15.37 28.28 -0.99
C ARG A 285 -16.21 27.45 -0.02
N ALA A 286 -16.15 26.12 -0.10
CA ALA A 286 -16.86 25.24 0.82
C ALA A 286 -16.35 25.41 2.27
N MET A 287 -15.04 25.55 2.47
CA MET A 287 -14.46 25.84 3.78
C MET A 287 -15.01 27.14 4.39
N ILE A 288 -15.16 28.20 3.59
CA ILE A 288 -15.78 29.47 4.04
C ILE A 288 -17.27 29.28 4.34
N ALA A 289 -18.00 28.57 3.48
CA ALA A 289 -19.43 28.32 3.69
C ALA A 289 -19.70 27.57 5.01
N HIS A 290 -18.78 26.69 5.42
CA HIS A 290 -18.83 25.98 6.71
C HIS A 290 -18.18 26.77 7.86
N GLY A 291 -17.77 28.02 7.66
CA GLY A 291 -17.19 28.88 8.70
C GLY A 291 -15.83 28.40 9.22
N VAL A 292 -15.09 27.64 8.41
CA VAL A 292 -13.74 27.18 8.77
C VAL A 292 -12.78 28.36 8.87
N ASP A 293 -12.90 29.36 7.99
CA ASP A 293 -12.13 30.60 8.03
C ASP A 293 -12.28 31.37 9.35
N ALA A 294 -13.51 31.51 9.86
CA ALA A 294 -13.78 32.13 11.15
C ALA A 294 -13.15 31.35 12.32
N TYR A 295 -13.22 30.02 12.25
CA TYR A 295 -12.54 29.15 13.21
C TYR A 295 -11.01 29.33 13.16
N LEU A 296 -10.41 29.32 11.97
CA LEU A 296 -8.97 29.48 11.79
C LEU A 296 -8.49 30.84 12.27
N LEU A 297 -9.20 31.94 11.95
CA LEU A 297 -8.88 33.29 12.40
C LEU A 297 -8.86 33.39 13.93
N ARG A 298 -9.91 32.86 14.58
CA ARG A 298 -9.97 32.81 16.04
C ARG A 298 -8.79 32.04 16.61
N ARG A 299 -8.42 30.91 16.01
CA ARG A 299 -7.29 30.09 16.47
C ARG A 299 -5.94 30.76 16.30
N VAL A 300 -5.72 31.54 15.24
CA VAL A 300 -4.50 32.34 15.07
C VAL A 300 -4.35 33.34 16.23
N MET A 301 -5.44 33.98 16.65
CA MET A 301 -5.44 34.98 17.71
C MET A 301 -5.33 34.36 19.12
N ASP A 302 -6.10 33.32 19.38
CA ASP A 302 -6.37 32.87 20.76
C ASP A 302 -5.64 31.58 21.15
N SER A 303 -5.09 30.80 20.21
CA SER A 303 -4.54 29.48 20.53
C SER A 303 -3.19 29.59 21.27
N PRO A 304 -3.02 28.92 22.43
CA PRO A 304 -1.74 28.90 23.12
C PRO A 304 -0.68 28.07 22.38
N ASN A 305 -1.09 27.09 21.56
CA ASN A 305 -0.19 26.23 20.81
C ASN A 305 0.33 26.98 19.56
N LEU A 306 1.65 27.23 19.52
CA LEU A 306 2.31 27.93 18.41
C LEU A 306 2.20 27.18 17.09
N ARG A 307 2.26 25.85 17.11
CA ARG A 307 2.15 25.02 15.90
C ARG A 307 0.75 25.12 15.29
N VAL A 308 -0.29 25.04 16.12
CA VAL A 308 -1.69 25.23 15.70
C VAL A 308 -1.89 26.62 15.12
N ARG A 309 -1.39 27.69 15.78
CA ARG A 309 -1.45 29.06 15.24
C ARG A 309 -0.82 29.18 13.86
N ASN A 310 0.38 28.64 13.70
CA ASN A 310 1.12 28.70 12.43
C ASN A 310 0.41 27.92 11.32
N LEU A 311 -0.12 26.73 11.62
CA LEU A 311 -0.92 25.94 10.69
C LEU A 311 -2.19 26.69 10.26
N CYS A 312 -2.93 27.27 11.22
CA CYS A 312 -4.12 28.05 10.88
C CYS A 312 -3.81 29.26 10.00
N GLY A 313 -2.74 30.00 10.29
CA GLY A 313 -2.31 31.12 9.45
C GLY A 313 -1.89 30.69 8.05
N THR A 314 -1.24 29.52 7.93
CA THR A 314 -0.84 28.93 6.66
C THR A 314 -2.06 28.53 5.82
N ILE A 315 -3.05 27.87 6.43
CA ILE A 315 -4.29 27.46 5.75
C ILE A 315 -5.07 28.70 5.28
N LEU A 316 -5.18 29.75 6.11
CA LEU A 316 -5.84 31.00 5.72
C LEU A 316 -5.17 31.65 4.50
N LYS A 317 -3.83 31.63 4.45
CA LYS A 317 -3.08 32.08 3.28
C LYS A 317 -3.43 31.24 2.05
N TYR A 318 -3.48 29.92 2.18
CA TYR A 318 -3.83 29.04 1.06
C TYR A 318 -5.27 29.19 0.59
N ILE A 319 -6.24 29.39 1.50
CA ILE A 319 -7.64 29.72 1.14
C ILE A 319 -7.67 30.98 0.29
N GLY A 320 -7.03 32.06 0.75
CA GLY A 320 -6.99 33.32 0.00
C GLY A 320 -6.38 33.18 -1.39
N ARG A 321 -5.30 32.41 -1.50
CA ARG A 321 -4.65 32.10 -2.78
C ARG A 321 -5.54 31.26 -3.69
N ALA A 322 -6.08 30.14 -3.22
CA ALA A 322 -6.93 29.25 -4.01
C ALA A 322 -8.16 29.98 -4.59
N LEU A 323 -8.74 30.91 -3.83
CA LEU A 323 -9.83 31.76 -4.31
C LEU A 323 -9.36 32.74 -5.40
N ASN A 324 -8.22 33.39 -5.19
CA ASN A 324 -7.66 34.34 -6.16
C ASN A 324 -7.26 33.65 -7.47
N ASP A 325 -6.61 32.49 -7.38
CA ASP A 325 -6.13 31.73 -8.54
C ASP A 325 -7.33 31.17 -9.34
N SER A 326 -8.34 30.61 -8.64
CA SER A 326 -9.60 30.16 -9.26
C SER A 326 -10.38 31.32 -9.92
N LEU A 327 -10.41 32.51 -9.31
CA LEU A 327 -11.07 33.67 -9.90
C LEU A 327 -10.31 34.19 -11.13
N SER A 328 -8.99 34.27 -11.04
CA SER A 328 -8.13 34.73 -12.13
C SER A 328 -8.30 33.84 -13.36
N MET A 329 -8.32 32.52 -13.17
CA MET A 329 -8.54 31.55 -14.25
C MET A 329 -9.92 31.70 -14.88
N ALA A 330 -10.98 31.86 -14.08
CA ALA A 330 -12.32 32.10 -14.59
C ALA A 330 -12.41 33.40 -15.42
N MET A 331 -11.62 34.42 -15.09
CA MET A 331 -11.53 35.64 -15.91
C MET A 331 -10.74 35.42 -17.21
N TYR A 332 -9.64 34.68 -17.17
CA TYR A 332 -8.85 34.33 -18.37
C TYR A 332 -9.65 33.48 -19.36
N ASP A 333 -10.46 32.52 -18.90
CA ASP A 333 -11.33 31.71 -19.76
C ASP A 333 -12.41 32.56 -20.46
N VAL A 334 -12.86 33.63 -19.83
CA VAL A 334 -13.82 34.59 -20.41
C VAL A 334 -13.14 35.48 -21.47
N ASP A 335 -11.89 35.90 -21.22
CA ASP A 335 -11.13 36.73 -22.16
C ASP A 335 -10.55 35.93 -23.35
N ALA A 336 -10.34 34.61 -23.17
CA ALA A 336 -9.83 33.69 -24.19
C ALA A 336 -10.93 33.08 -25.09
N GLY A 337 -12.21 33.43 -24.87
CA GLY A 337 -13.33 32.93 -25.64
C GLY A 337 -13.31 33.33 -27.11
N GLU A 338 -12.85 32.40 -27.95
CA GLU A 338 -13.32 32.25 -29.34
C GLU A 338 -14.86 32.19 -29.36
N ALA A 339 -15.45 32.87 -30.33
CA ALA A 339 -16.84 33.31 -30.36
C ALA A 339 -17.95 32.23 -30.43
N ASP A 340 -17.67 30.94 -30.18
CA ASP A 340 -18.64 29.86 -30.47
C ASP A 340 -18.80 28.73 -29.42
N GLU A 341 -18.13 28.75 -28.26
CA GLU A 341 -18.46 27.83 -27.15
C GLU A 341 -18.81 28.59 -25.86
N PRO A 342 -19.95 28.29 -25.20
CA PRO A 342 -20.27 28.91 -23.93
C PRO A 342 -19.25 28.48 -22.87
N ALA A 343 -18.69 29.46 -22.16
CA ALA A 343 -17.75 29.29 -21.05
C ALA A 343 -18.11 28.07 -20.19
N ARG A 344 -17.20 27.10 -20.09
CA ARG A 344 -17.42 25.83 -19.37
C ARG A 344 -17.56 25.98 -17.85
N MET A 345 -17.42 27.19 -17.30
CA MET A 345 -17.72 27.47 -15.90
C MET A 345 -19.03 28.20 -15.73
N THR A 346 -20.09 27.44 -15.42
CA THR A 346 -21.13 27.96 -14.55
C THR A 346 -20.53 28.16 -13.15
N LEU A 347 -20.12 29.40 -12.84
CA LEU A 347 -20.00 29.89 -11.47
C LEU A 347 -21.40 29.85 -10.84
N THR A 348 -21.86 28.68 -10.43
CA THR A 348 -23.00 28.56 -9.52
C THR A 348 -22.52 29.07 -8.18
N TRP A 349 -22.66 30.37 -7.96
CA TRP A 349 -22.77 30.93 -6.62
C TRP A 349 -24.00 30.26 -6.00
N GLY A 350 -23.78 29.19 -5.22
CA GLY A 350 -24.83 28.55 -4.45
C GLY A 350 -25.42 29.60 -3.52
N MET A 351 -26.56 30.16 -3.90
CA MET A 351 -27.52 30.68 -2.95
C MET A 351 -28.41 29.50 -2.58
N ASP A 352 -28.10 28.88 -1.45
CA ASP A 352 -29.08 28.23 -0.59
C ASP A 352 -28.78 28.65 0.86
#